data_AF-A0A924P1V8-F1
#
_entry.id   AF-A0A924P1V8-F1
#
_cell.length_a   1.000
_cell.length_b   1.000
_cell.length_c   1.000
_cell.angle_alpha   90.00
_cell.angle_beta   90.00
_cell.angle_gamma   90.00
#
_symmetry.space_group_name_H-M   'P 1'
#
loop_
_entity.id
_entity.type
_entity.pdbx_description
1 polymer ?
#
loop_
_entity_poly.entity_id
_entity_poly.type
_entity_poly.pdbx_seq_one_letter_code
_entity_poly.pdbx_strand_id
1 'polypeptide(L)'
;MLGAFAIVLVISNTFFLFNRHLFINLILTAAILVLIFFLIKKAGKNSNLLTGNFFRAGAYLLLLGLFFEAWEGGIKKDHSTYSYYFVTSGLAFFMLMVFNGLAVTKAGAAINSYLSLNGSNPMVAYIVGGLLLTPVLHVTGAIAIFESMNSNAWLGFLKGVLFTGIVSLITALFTKRGWFWKT
;
A
#
# COMPACT_ATOMS: atom_id res chain seq x y z
N MET A 1 2.28 8.04 -16.67
CA MET A 1 1.08 7.44 -17.32
C MET A 1 0.81 6.01 -16.84
N LEU A 2 1.75 5.06 -17.00
CA LEU A 2 1.56 3.66 -16.53
C LEU A 2 1.17 3.55 -15.04
N GLY A 3 1.89 4.27 -14.16
CA GLY A 3 1.57 4.27 -12.73
C GLY A 3 0.17 4.78 -12.39
N ALA A 4 -0.40 5.70 -13.18
CA ALA A 4 -1.75 6.18 -12.93
C ALA A 4 -2.80 5.08 -13.18
N PHE A 5 -2.66 4.31 -14.27
CA PHE A 5 -3.53 3.16 -14.54
C PHE A 5 -3.38 2.06 -13.50
N ALA A 6 -2.16 1.82 -13.00
CA ALA A 6 -1.93 0.88 -11.89
C ALA A 6 -2.62 1.35 -10.59
N ILE A 7 -2.59 2.64 -10.26
CA ILE A 7 -3.32 3.20 -9.11
C ILE A 7 -4.83 3.03 -9.30
N VAL A 8 -5.36 3.37 -10.47
CA VAL A 8 -6.80 3.22 -10.78
C VAL A 8 -7.21 1.76 -10.64
N LEU A 9 -6.40 0.82 -11.12
CA LEU A 9 -6.65 -0.62 -10.98
C LEU A 9 -6.70 -1.07 -9.51
N VAL A 10 -5.79 -0.56 -8.66
CA VAL A 10 -5.78 -0.88 -7.22
C VAL A 10 -7.01 -0.31 -6.52
N ILE A 11 -7.35 0.95 -6.78
CA ILE A 11 -8.51 1.61 -6.18
C ILE A 11 -9.81 0.94 -6.63
N SER A 12 -9.94 0.66 -7.93
CA SER A 12 -11.15 0.04 -8.48
C SER A 12 -11.36 -1.35 -7.91
N ASN A 13 -10.32 -2.19 -7.86
CA ASN A 13 -10.43 -3.51 -7.25
C ASN A 13 -10.84 -3.40 -5.79
N THR A 14 -10.19 -2.54 -5.02
CA THR A 14 -10.55 -2.35 -3.60
C THR A 14 -12.02 -1.94 -3.44
N PHE A 15 -12.51 -1.01 -4.26
CA PHE A 15 -13.88 -0.53 -4.19
C PHE A 15 -14.92 -1.57 -4.63
N PHE A 16 -14.72 -2.23 -5.78
CA PHE A 16 -15.72 -3.17 -6.29
C PHE A 16 -15.75 -4.48 -5.51
N LEU A 17 -14.59 -4.96 -5.02
CA LEU A 17 -14.51 -6.13 -4.17
C LEU A 17 -15.19 -5.87 -2.82
N PHE A 18 -15.01 -4.67 -2.25
CA PHE A 18 -15.70 -4.28 -1.03
C PHE A 18 -17.23 -4.26 -1.20
N ASN A 19 -17.72 -3.78 -2.34
CA ASN A 19 -19.16 -3.78 -2.66
C ASN A 19 -19.67 -5.12 -3.24
N ARG A 20 -18.84 -6.16 -3.31
CA ARG A 20 -19.17 -7.49 -3.87
C ARG A 20 -19.64 -7.48 -5.33
N HIS A 21 -19.20 -6.50 -6.12
CA HIS A 21 -19.48 -6.41 -7.55
C HIS A 21 -18.41 -7.11 -8.39
N LEU A 22 -18.31 -8.43 -8.27
CA LEU A 22 -17.25 -9.23 -8.90
C LEU A 22 -17.22 -9.12 -10.43
N PHE A 23 -18.38 -9.24 -11.09
CA PHE A 23 -18.45 -9.26 -12.55
C PHE A 23 -17.99 -7.93 -13.17
N ILE A 24 -18.43 -6.80 -12.58
CA ILE A 24 -18.00 -5.46 -12.99
C ILE A 24 -16.50 -5.29 -12.73
N ASN A 25 -16.02 -5.76 -11.56
CA ASN A 25 -14.60 -5.71 -11.23
C ASN A 25 -13.74 -6.47 -12.24
N LEU A 26 -14.17 -7.67 -12.65
CA LEU A 26 -13.43 -8.51 -13.60
C LEU A 26 -13.31 -7.84 -14.97
N ILE A 27 -14.43 -7.32 -15.51
CA ILE A 27 -14.44 -6.63 -16.81
C ILE A 27 -13.53 -5.42 -16.77
N LEU A 28 -13.67 -4.59 -15.74
CA LEU A 28 -12.88 -3.36 -15.59
C LEU A 28 -11.40 -3.68 -15.38
N THR A 29 -11.08 -4.70 -14.59
CA THR A 29 -9.70 -5.16 -14.39
C THR A 29 -9.10 -5.66 -15.69
N ALA A 30 -9.80 -6.51 -16.45
CA ALA A 30 -9.34 -6.98 -17.75
C ALA A 30 -9.10 -5.83 -18.73
N ALA A 31 -10.03 -4.86 -18.81
CA ALA A 31 -9.88 -3.68 -19.65
C ALA A 31 -8.63 -2.85 -19.29
N ILE A 32 -8.41 -2.59 -18.00
CA ILE A 32 -7.23 -1.83 -17.56
C ILE A 32 -5.94 -2.61 -17.80
N LEU A 33 -5.92 -3.93 -17.55
CA LEU A 33 -4.75 -4.77 -17.84
C LEU A 33 -4.38 -4.73 -19.32
N VAL A 34 -5.37 -4.82 -20.23
CA VAL A 34 -5.17 -4.71 -21.67
C VAL A 34 -4.61 -3.33 -22.05
N LEU A 35 -5.13 -2.25 -21.47
CA LEU A 35 -4.59 -0.89 -21.69
C LEU A 35 -3.14 -0.77 -21.22
N ILE A 36 -2.81 -1.27 -20.02
CA ILE A 36 -1.44 -1.27 -19.50
C ILE A 36 -0.52 -2.08 -20.42
N PHE A 37 -0.96 -3.25 -20.89
CA PHE A 37 -0.21 -4.07 -21.83
C PHE A 37 0.11 -3.32 -23.13
N PHE A 38 -0.88 -2.65 -23.74
CA PHE A 38 -0.65 -1.84 -24.94
C PHE A 38 0.31 -0.67 -24.68
N LEU A 39 0.21 0.00 -23.53
CA LEU A 39 1.12 1.08 -23.16
C LEU A 39 2.57 0.59 -22.96
N ILE A 40 2.75 -0.57 -22.33
CA ILE A 40 4.07 -1.21 -22.18
C ILE A 40 4.65 -1.56 -23.56
N LYS A 41 3.84 -2.16 -24.44
CA LYS A 41 4.27 -2.51 -25.81
C LYS A 41 4.63 -1.27 -26.63
N LYS A 42 3.84 -0.19 -26.53
CA LYS A 42 4.09 1.10 -27.20
C LYS A 42 5.36 1.79 -26.68
N ALA A 43 5.68 1.65 -25.40
CA ALA A 43 6.91 2.19 -24.81
C ALA A 43 8.19 1.50 -25.35
N GLY A 44 8.07 0.36 -26.02
CA GLY A 44 9.17 -0.30 -26.73
C GLY A 44 10.34 -0.72 -25.85
N LYS A 45 11.53 -0.84 -26.45
CA LYS A 45 12.80 -1.29 -25.83
C LYS A 45 13.29 -0.40 -24.67
N ASN A 46 12.70 0.80 -24.52
CA ASN A 46 12.95 1.74 -23.41
C ASN A 46 12.08 1.47 -22.18
N SER A 47 11.13 0.52 -22.26
CA SER A 47 10.42 0.04 -21.08
C SER A 47 11.38 -0.79 -20.22
N ASN A 48 11.55 -0.39 -18.95
CA ASN A 48 12.34 -1.15 -17.98
C ASN A 48 11.84 -2.60 -17.96
N LEU A 49 12.74 -3.56 -18.22
CA LEU A 49 12.44 -5.01 -18.21
C LEU A 49 11.74 -5.43 -16.90
N LEU A 50 12.13 -4.78 -15.79
CA LEU A 50 11.51 -4.91 -14.47
C LEU A 50 10.00 -4.60 -14.48
N THR A 51 9.59 -3.52 -15.16
CA THR A 51 8.18 -3.11 -15.28
C THR A 51 7.36 -4.16 -16.04
N GLY A 52 7.94 -4.77 -17.07
CA GLY A 52 7.31 -5.88 -17.79
C GLY A 52 7.14 -7.12 -16.92
N ASN A 53 8.13 -7.45 -16.09
CA ASN A 53 8.07 -8.58 -15.16
C ASN A 53 7.02 -8.35 -14.06
N PHE A 54 6.97 -7.16 -13.47
CA PHE A 54 5.93 -6.79 -12.50
C PHE A 54 4.54 -6.86 -13.10
N PHE A 55 4.36 -6.40 -14.35
CA PHE A 55 3.08 -6.51 -15.04
C PHE A 55 2.65 -7.97 -15.20
N ARG A 56 3.53 -8.85 -15.69
CA ARG A 56 3.21 -10.26 -15.95
C ARG A 56 2.88 -11.00 -14.65
N ALA A 57 3.71 -10.83 -13.62
CA ALA A 57 3.48 -11.44 -12.31
C ALA A 57 2.19 -10.89 -11.66
N GLY A 58 2.01 -9.57 -11.65
CA GLY A 58 0.85 -8.92 -11.08
C GLY A 58 -0.46 -9.29 -11.78
N ALA A 59 -0.48 -9.28 -13.11
CA ALA A 59 -1.65 -9.66 -13.90
C ALA A 59 -2.03 -11.13 -13.70
N TYR A 60 -1.04 -12.03 -13.68
CA TYR A 60 -1.27 -13.45 -13.43
C TYR A 60 -1.88 -13.69 -12.05
N LEU A 61 -1.24 -13.17 -10.99
CA LEU A 61 -1.72 -13.34 -9.62
C LEU A 61 -3.08 -12.70 -9.39
N LEU A 62 -3.32 -11.51 -9.95
CA LEU A 62 -4.59 -10.81 -9.80
C LEU A 62 -5.75 -11.58 -10.45
N LEU A 63 -5.59 -12.01 -11.71
CA LEU A 63 -6.64 -12.77 -12.41
C LEU A 63 -6.89 -14.12 -11.73
N LEU A 64 -5.84 -14.80 -11.29
CA LEU A 64 -5.96 -16.05 -10.53
C LEU A 64 -6.71 -15.83 -9.20
N GLY A 65 -6.39 -14.74 -8.49
CA GLY A 65 -7.05 -14.39 -7.23
C GLY A 65 -8.53 -14.04 -7.39
N LEU A 66 -8.90 -13.33 -8.46
CA LEU A 66 -10.31 -13.04 -8.80
C LEU A 66 -11.08 -14.31 -9.18
N PHE A 67 -10.42 -15.29 -9.80
CA PHE A 67 -11.03 -16.59 -10.07
C PHE A 67 -11.32 -17.35 -8.77
N PHE A 68 -10.37 -17.40 -7.84
CA PHE A 68 -10.59 -18.01 -6.53
C PHE A 68 -11.65 -17.26 -5.70
N GLU A 69 -11.75 -15.95 -5.85
CA GLU A 69 -12.80 -15.17 -5.16
C GLU A 69 -14.21 -15.63 -5.55
N ALA A 70 -14.43 -15.87 -6.85
CA ALA A 70 -15.71 -16.36 -7.37
C ALA A 70 -16.12 -17.69 -6.73
N TRP A 71 -15.13 -18.51 -6.39
CA TRP A 71 -15.31 -19.82 -5.77
C TRP A 71 -15.46 -19.75 -4.25
N GLU A 72 -14.64 -18.95 -3.57
CA GLU A 72 -14.62 -18.84 -2.09
C GLU A 72 -15.70 -17.90 -1.55
N GLY A 73 -16.34 -17.10 -2.42
CA GLY A 73 -17.43 -16.19 -2.06
C GLY A 73 -16.98 -14.97 -1.26
N GLY A 74 -15.68 -14.67 -1.19
CA GLY A 74 -15.17 -13.44 -0.59
C GLY A 74 -13.72 -13.52 -0.12
N ILE A 75 -13.14 -12.34 0.14
CA ILE A 75 -11.75 -12.19 0.60
C ILE A 75 -11.72 -12.05 2.10
N LYS A 76 -11.02 -12.96 2.79
CA LYS A 76 -10.97 -12.97 4.25
C LYS A 76 -9.56 -13.24 4.76
N LYS A 77 -9.20 -12.55 5.84
CA LYS A 77 -7.86 -12.61 6.43
C LYS A 77 -7.74 -13.68 7.50
N ASP A 78 -8.76 -13.82 8.37
CA ASP A 78 -8.69 -14.69 9.57
C ASP A 78 -8.73 -16.19 9.23
N HIS A 79 -9.65 -16.59 8.35
CA HIS A 79 -9.50 -17.82 7.58
C HIS A 79 -8.96 -17.39 6.22
N SER A 80 -7.64 -17.46 6.09
CA SER A 80 -6.95 -16.90 4.94
C SER A 80 -7.38 -17.62 3.66
N THR A 81 -8.12 -16.93 2.81
CA THR A 81 -8.58 -17.45 1.52
C THR A 81 -7.47 -17.40 0.47
N TYR A 82 -7.50 -18.28 -0.53
CA TYR A 82 -6.54 -18.22 -1.63
C TYR A 82 -6.65 -16.90 -2.38
N SER A 83 -7.87 -16.41 -2.57
CA SER A 83 -8.13 -15.11 -3.15
C SER A 83 -7.43 -13.98 -2.38
N TYR A 84 -7.42 -14.01 -1.05
CA TYR A 84 -6.70 -13.01 -0.25
C TYR A 84 -5.22 -12.95 -0.61
N TYR A 85 -4.53 -14.09 -0.68
CA TYR A 85 -3.12 -14.12 -1.02
C TYR A 85 -2.85 -13.64 -2.44
N PHE A 86 -3.63 -14.13 -3.42
CA PHE A 86 -3.38 -13.86 -4.84
C PHE A 86 -3.78 -12.44 -5.25
N VAL A 87 -4.95 -11.96 -4.84
CA VAL A 87 -5.41 -10.60 -5.15
C VAL A 87 -4.48 -9.57 -4.51
N THR A 88 -4.16 -9.71 -3.22
CA THR A 88 -3.28 -8.75 -2.53
C THR A 88 -1.87 -8.75 -3.12
N SER A 89 -1.31 -9.91 -3.44
CA SER A 89 0.00 -10.01 -4.10
C SER A 89 -0.02 -9.41 -5.51
N GLY A 90 -1.07 -9.67 -6.29
CA GLY A 90 -1.27 -9.08 -7.62
C GLY A 90 -1.30 -7.55 -7.57
N LEU A 91 -2.12 -6.99 -6.68
CA LEU A 91 -2.20 -5.54 -6.46
C LEU A 91 -0.87 -4.95 -5.94
N ALA A 92 -0.13 -5.69 -5.11
CA ALA A 92 1.19 -5.27 -4.64
C ALA A 92 2.19 -5.10 -5.80
N PHE A 93 2.20 -6.00 -6.80
CA PHE A 93 3.03 -5.82 -7.99
C PHE A 93 2.66 -4.57 -8.82
N PHE A 94 1.38 -4.22 -8.89
CA PHE A 94 0.96 -2.96 -9.50
C PHE A 94 1.43 -1.74 -8.69
N MET A 95 1.40 -1.81 -7.35
CA MET A 95 1.99 -0.77 -6.51
C MET A 95 3.51 -0.66 -6.64
N LEU A 96 4.23 -1.78 -6.79
CA LEU A 96 5.66 -1.76 -7.10
C LEU A 96 5.94 -1.08 -8.44
N MET A 97 5.09 -1.28 -9.44
CA MET A 97 5.17 -0.55 -10.71
C MET A 97 4.99 0.96 -10.51
N VAL A 98 4.07 1.38 -9.62
CA VAL A 98 3.88 2.80 -9.26
C VAL A 98 5.14 3.36 -8.61
N PHE A 99 5.68 2.69 -7.59
CA PHE A 99 6.89 3.15 -6.89
C PHE A 99 8.10 3.20 -7.83
N ASN A 100 8.27 2.23 -8.72
CA ASN A 100 9.33 2.25 -9.72
C ASN A 100 9.17 3.45 -10.68
N GLY A 101 7.93 3.78 -11.08
CA GLY A 101 7.65 4.96 -11.88
C GLY A 101 7.93 6.28 -11.15
N LEU A 102 7.57 6.38 -9.87
CA LEU A 102 7.82 7.56 -9.04
C LEU A 102 9.31 7.79 -8.79
N ALA A 103 10.11 6.72 -8.68
CA ALA A 103 11.55 6.78 -8.45
C ALA A 103 12.31 7.52 -9.56
N VAL A 104 11.75 7.62 -10.78
CA VAL A 104 12.35 8.37 -11.89
C VAL A 104 12.35 9.88 -11.64
N THR A 105 11.40 10.38 -10.83
CA THR A 105 11.30 11.81 -10.50
C THR A 105 12.05 12.12 -9.21
N LYS A 106 12.69 13.30 -9.10
CA LYS A 106 13.40 13.70 -7.87
C LYS A 106 12.48 13.75 -6.64
N ALA A 107 11.27 14.30 -6.81
CA ALA A 107 10.27 14.35 -5.73
C ALA A 107 9.78 12.94 -5.34
N GLY A 108 9.48 12.08 -6.31
CA GLY A 108 9.05 10.71 -6.05
C GLY A 108 10.16 9.83 -5.45
N ALA A 109 11.42 10.05 -5.83
CA ALA A 109 12.57 9.38 -5.22
C ALA A 109 12.73 9.74 -3.74
N ALA A 110 12.53 11.01 -3.37
CA ALA A 110 12.55 11.44 -1.97
C ALA A 110 11.42 10.77 -1.16
N ILE A 111 10.21 10.70 -1.72
CA ILE A 111 9.06 10.02 -1.10
C ILE A 111 9.34 8.52 -0.91
N ASN A 112 9.81 7.84 -1.97
CA ASN A 112 10.18 6.43 -1.89
C ASN A 112 11.28 6.18 -0.86
N SER A 113 12.29 7.05 -0.79
CA SER A 113 13.36 6.95 0.20
C SER A 113 12.84 7.15 1.62
N TYR A 114 11.87 8.04 1.84
CA TYR A 114 11.26 8.21 3.16
C TYR A 114 10.43 6.97 3.56
N LEU A 115 9.62 6.45 2.63
CA LEU A 115 8.84 5.24 2.84
C LEU A 115 9.74 4.02 3.09
N SER A 116 10.86 3.91 2.38
CA SER A 116 11.80 2.79 2.56
C SER A 116 12.48 2.84 3.93
N LEU A 117 12.78 4.01 4.50
CA LEU A 117 13.34 4.12 5.86
C LEU A 117 12.39 3.55 6.92
N ASN A 118 11.09 3.78 6.75
CA ASN A 118 10.06 3.22 7.63
C ASN A 118 9.89 1.71 7.38
N GLY A 119 9.86 1.29 6.11
CA GLY A 119 9.70 -0.11 5.72
C GLY A 119 10.90 -1.01 6.03
N SER A 120 12.10 -0.44 6.15
CA SER A 120 13.32 -1.20 6.51
C SER A 120 13.37 -1.63 7.97
N ASN A 121 12.52 -1.02 8.83
CA ASN A 121 12.48 -1.30 10.26
C ASN A 121 11.03 -1.35 10.77
N PRO A 122 10.21 -2.28 10.24
CA PRO A 122 8.77 -2.31 10.50
C PRO A 122 8.45 -2.60 11.97
N MET A 123 9.31 -3.33 12.68
CA MET A 123 9.13 -3.63 14.10
C MET A 123 9.24 -2.38 14.97
N VAL A 124 10.18 -1.47 14.67
CA VAL A 124 10.27 -0.19 15.38
C VAL A 124 9.01 0.64 15.13
N ALA A 125 8.51 0.70 13.89
CA ALA A 125 7.25 1.39 13.61
C ALA A 125 6.07 0.83 14.40
N TYR A 126 6.00 -0.50 14.54
CA TYR A 126 4.96 -1.17 15.31
C TYR A 126 5.04 -0.87 16.81
N ILE A 127 6.26 -0.93 17.36
CA ILE A 127 6.49 -0.82 18.81
C ILE A 127 6.45 0.65 19.28
N VAL A 128 6.98 1.59 18.49
CA VAL A 128 7.09 3.00 18.90
C VAL A 128 5.73 3.61 19.23
N GLY A 129 4.68 3.28 18.47
CA GLY A 129 3.34 3.80 18.76
C GLY A 129 2.85 3.38 20.15
N GLY A 130 2.87 2.08 20.44
CA GLY A 130 2.32 1.53 21.67
C GLY A 130 3.22 1.68 22.90
N LEU A 131 4.53 1.40 22.76
CA LEU A 131 5.45 1.30 23.90
C LEU A 131 6.23 2.58 24.19
N LEU A 132 6.31 3.52 23.24
CA LEU A 132 7.05 4.77 23.44
C LEU A 132 6.10 5.97 23.42
N LEU A 133 5.34 6.14 22.34
CA LEU A 133 4.55 7.34 22.11
C LEU A 133 3.39 7.45 23.10
N THR A 134 2.59 6.40 23.26
CA THR A 134 1.45 6.41 24.19
C THR A 134 1.85 6.70 25.64
N PRO A 135 2.84 6.01 26.24
CA PRO A 135 3.29 6.33 27.61
C PRO A 135 3.80 7.77 27.76
N VAL A 136 4.58 8.28 26.79
CA VAL A 136 5.07 9.67 26.82
C VAL A 136 3.92 10.67 26.79
N LEU A 137 2.89 10.43 25.97
CA LEU A 137 1.70 11.28 25.91
C LEU A 137 0.92 11.29 27.23
N HIS A 138 0.85 10.15 27.93
CA HIS A 138 0.23 10.05 29.25
C HIS A 138 1.02 10.82 30.32
N VAL A 139 2.34 10.65 30.39
CA VAL A 139 3.19 11.30 31.39
C VAL A 139 3.21 12.83 31.21
N THR A 140 3.18 13.30 29.96
CA THR A 140 3.16 14.74 29.65
C THR A 140 1.78 15.39 29.79
N GLY A 141 0.71 14.60 29.99
CA GLY A 141 -0.67 15.08 29.97
C GLY A 141 -1.21 15.46 28.58
N ALA A 142 -0.38 15.39 27.53
CA ALA A 142 -0.76 15.70 26.15
C ALA A 142 -1.80 14.73 25.58
N ILE A 143 -2.03 13.59 26.22
CA ILE A 143 -3.10 12.66 25.87
C ILE A 143 -4.49 13.33 25.87
N ALA A 144 -4.74 14.31 26.75
CA ALA A 144 -6.00 15.05 26.79
C ALA A 144 -6.26 15.84 25.50
N ILE A 145 -5.21 16.37 24.88
CA ILE A 145 -5.30 17.04 23.58
C ILE A 145 -5.68 16.02 22.50
N PHE A 146 -5.01 14.86 22.47
CA PHE A 146 -5.30 13.78 21.53
C PHE A 146 -6.73 13.23 21.70
N GLU A 147 -7.26 13.17 22.92
CA GLU A 147 -8.64 12.77 23.18
C GLU A 147 -9.65 13.85 22.79
N SER A 148 -9.36 15.13 23.00
CA SER A 148 -10.23 16.23 22.55
C SER A 148 -10.39 16.30 21.02
N MET A 149 -9.39 15.81 20.28
CA MET A 149 -9.43 15.70 18.82
C MET A 149 -10.39 14.62 18.32
N ASN A 150 -11.01 13.81 19.20
CA ASN A 150 -11.99 12.81 18.79
C ASN A 150 -13.42 13.37 18.62
N SER A 151 -13.59 14.68 18.79
CA SER A 151 -14.88 15.37 18.72
C SER A 151 -15.49 15.41 17.32
N ASN A 152 -14.67 15.42 16.25
CA ASN A 152 -15.12 15.50 14.86
C ASN A 152 -14.31 14.55 13.98
N ALA A 153 -14.91 14.03 12.90
CA ALA A 153 -14.25 13.12 11.96
C ALA A 153 -12.94 13.70 11.37
N TRP A 154 -12.92 15.00 11.06
CA TRP A 154 -11.72 15.69 10.56
C TRP A 154 -10.62 15.82 11.61
N LEU A 155 -10.99 16.04 12.88
CA LEU A 155 -10.03 16.11 13.98
C LEU A 155 -9.50 14.70 14.32
N GLY A 156 -10.34 13.67 14.23
CA GLY A 156 -9.92 12.28 14.36
C GLY A 156 -8.95 11.87 13.25
N PHE A 157 -9.20 12.31 12.01
CA PHE A 157 -8.25 12.14 10.91
C PHE A 157 -6.91 12.85 11.19
N LEU A 158 -6.96 14.10 11.65
CA LEU A 158 -5.77 14.86 12.02
C LEU A 158 -4.98 14.19 13.16
N LYS A 159 -5.67 13.64 14.18
CA LYS A 159 -5.07 12.83 15.26
C LYS A 159 -4.29 11.66 14.66
N GLY A 160 -4.89 10.93 13.72
CA GLY A 160 -4.24 9.83 13.02
C GLY A 160 -3.00 10.24 12.23
N VAL A 161 -3.08 11.36 11.50
CA VAL A 161 -1.94 11.91 10.74
C VAL A 161 -0.81 12.32 11.67
N LEU A 162 -1.11 13.02 12.77
CA LEU A 162 -0.10 13.45 13.74
C LEU A 162 0.54 12.24 14.44
N PHE A 163 -0.26 11.30 14.94
CA PHE A 163 0.24 10.11 15.62
C PHE A 163 1.15 9.28 14.69
N THR A 164 0.66 8.97 13.49
CA THR A 164 1.41 8.17 12.51
C THR A 164 2.65 8.92 12.02
N GLY A 165 2.56 10.24 11.85
CA GLY A 165 3.69 11.10 11.47
C GLY A 165 4.80 11.07 12.52
N ILE A 166 4.47 11.19 13.80
CA ILE A 166 5.44 11.12 14.89
C ILE A 166 6.10 9.73 14.95
N VAL A 167 5.30 8.65 14.90
CA VAL A 167 5.81 7.28 14.88
C VAL A 167 6.75 7.06 13.69
N SER A 168 6.36 7.55 12.51
CA SER A 168 7.15 7.45 11.29
C SER A 168 8.48 8.21 11.38
N LEU A 169 8.47 9.43 11.94
CA LEU A 169 9.68 10.22 12.14
C LEU A 169 10.64 9.53 13.11
N ILE A 170 10.15 9.05 14.25
CA ILE A 170 10.95 8.31 15.22
C ILE A 170 11.55 7.06 14.55
N THR A 171 10.75 6.28 13.83
CA THR A 171 11.22 5.10 13.11
C THR A 171 12.32 5.46 12.11
N ALA A 172 12.11 6.49 11.30
CA ALA A 172 13.10 6.94 10.33
C ALA A 172 14.42 7.39 10.99
N LEU A 173 14.37 8.02 12.16
CA LEU A 173 15.56 8.40 12.94
C LEU A 173 16.32 7.18 13.46
N PHE A 174 15.61 6.18 13.97
CA PHE A 174 16.21 4.93 14.46
C PHE A 174 16.86 4.14 13.31
N THR A 175 16.18 4.05 12.16
CA THR A 175 16.73 3.42 10.95
C THR A 175 18.00 4.14 10.46
N LYS A 176 18.01 5.48 10.43
CA LYS A 176 19.22 6.25 10.05
C LYS A 176 20.40 6.08 11.00
N ARG A 177 20.13 5.80 12.29
CA ARG A 177 21.16 5.50 13.31
C ARG A 177 21.63 4.04 13.29
N GLY A 178 21.05 3.20 12.43
CA GLY A 178 21.39 1.78 12.33
C GLY A 178 20.82 0.93 13.47
N TRP A 179 19.85 1.44 14.24
CA TRP A 179 19.21 0.70 15.32
C TRP A 179 18.03 -0.11 14.77
N PHE A 180 18.31 -1.36 14.42
CA PHE A 180 17.33 -2.30 13.91
C PHE A 180 16.79 -3.18 15.04
N TRP A 181 15.48 -3.18 15.20
CA TRP A 181 14.83 -4.15 16.07
C TRP A 181 14.52 -5.40 15.24
N LYS A 182 15.28 -6.47 15.48
CA LYS A 182 15.02 -7.78 14.88
C LYS A 182 14.11 -8.59 15.80
N THR A 183 13.13 -9.29 15.22
CA THR A 183 12.36 -10.35 15.89
C THR A 183 13.21 -11.60 16.04
#